data_AF-A0A8J5R4H2-F1
#
_entry.id   AF-A0A8J5R4H2-F1
#
_cell.length_a   1.000
_cell.length_b   1.000
_cell.length_c   1.000
_cell.angle_alpha   90.00
_cell.angle_beta   90.00
_cell.angle_gamma   90.00
#
_symmetry.space_group_name_H-M   'P 1'
#
loop_
_entity.id
_entity.type
_entity.pdbx_description
1 polymer ?
#
loop_
_entity_poly.entity_id
_entity_poly.type
_entity_poly.pdbx_seq_one_letter_code
_entity_poly.pdbx_strand_id
1 'polypeptide(L)'
;MGEACCKKAFTSEVSPEIFSASEFKPYDETQEVIFPPKLKLCDDLDKEYLVIKGKEVTWYRPTKLKELVLLKQKYPSAKIIIGNTEVGVEVKFKHCIYPVLIQSTQIKELREITVTGNSLKVGSSVTLMELEEAMRDHISIQPEYKTRIFFEAIKMLHWFAGKQIRNVAAIGGNIMTGSPISDMVPVLMAAKTKLNVCSLDGFRQILLDHTFFTGYRRNVIKPEEILVSLEIPFTKKSQYFIAYKQAKRRDDDIAIVNMALNVIFKANSNEILEIHLVYGVDEFPLPDDVPGGMVNYRRSLTLSLFFKAFIHILKQLQIDLPHINQTPLPKKLESASDTFDYKPPKSSQYFQVVPKDQSDKDLIGRPIVHASGFKQVTGEAVYCDDIPHINGELYLALVMATKAHAKIIDIDASKALAIDGVVAFFSAKDILEHNRWIGPVYHDEEVFVSEKVTSQGQSIGAIVAVDQITAQKAARAVIIEYEELEPILVSIEDAIEAKSFLPTTPKSIKQGDANRAFSESDHILEGEVKIGGQEHFYLETHATLAVPKDTDELEVYCSTQHPSEIQNLFLMF
;
A
#
# COMPACT_ATOMS: atom_id res chain seq x y z
N MET A 1 -50.80 23.52 -26.30
CA MET A 1 -50.70 22.11 -25.86
C MET A 1 -49.74 21.44 -26.81
N GLY A 2 -48.47 21.35 -26.41
CA GLY A 2 -47.35 21.01 -27.31
C GLY A 2 -47.10 19.51 -27.45
N GLU A 3 -46.33 19.17 -28.47
CA GLU A 3 -46.00 17.85 -29.04
C GLU A 3 -45.37 16.81 -28.08
N ALA A 4 -45.39 17.04 -26.76
CA ALA A 4 -44.83 16.15 -25.74
C ALA A 4 -45.82 15.07 -25.24
N CYS A 5 -47.03 14.97 -25.80
CA CYS A 5 -48.11 14.16 -25.21
C CYS A 5 -48.38 12.81 -25.91
N CYS A 6 -47.59 12.40 -26.90
CA CYS A 6 -47.86 11.18 -27.67
C CYS A 6 -46.67 10.22 -27.68
N LYS A 7 -46.81 9.13 -26.89
CA LYS A 7 -46.29 7.79 -27.15
C LYS A 7 -44.84 7.69 -27.65
N LYS A 8 -43.88 7.59 -26.72
CA LYS A 8 -42.75 6.67 -26.98
C LYS A 8 -43.33 5.26 -26.97
N ALA A 9 -43.71 4.77 -28.14
CA ALA A 9 -43.84 3.35 -28.37
C ALA A 9 -42.46 2.75 -28.07
N PHE A 10 -42.36 1.95 -27.01
CA PHE A 10 -41.23 1.05 -26.82
C PHE A 10 -41.25 0.09 -28.00
N THR A 11 -40.45 0.37 -29.03
CA THR A 11 -40.23 -0.58 -30.12
C THR A 11 -39.45 -1.76 -29.56
N SER A 12 -40.06 -2.93 -29.66
CA SER A 12 -39.66 -4.23 -29.13
C SER A 12 -38.43 -4.84 -29.81
N GLU A 13 -37.36 -4.07 -30.01
CA GLU A 13 -36.07 -4.62 -30.39
C GLU A 13 -35.28 -4.89 -29.12
N VAL A 14 -35.04 -6.17 -28.84
CA VAL A 14 -34.21 -6.61 -27.72
C VAL A 14 -32.80 -6.08 -27.98
N SER A 15 -32.39 -5.08 -27.19
CA SER A 15 -31.04 -4.52 -27.30
C SER A 15 -30.00 -5.61 -27.06
N PRO A 16 -29.01 -5.78 -27.95
CA PRO A 16 -27.90 -6.72 -27.77
C PRO A 16 -26.84 -6.18 -26.79
N GLU A 17 -27.01 -4.97 -26.25
CA GLU A 17 -26.06 -4.32 -25.36
C GLU A 17 -26.35 -4.63 -23.88
N ILE A 18 -25.30 -4.67 -23.06
CA ILE A 18 -25.42 -4.89 -21.61
C ILE A 18 -26.09 -3.69 -20.91
N PHE A 19 -25.84 -2.47 -21.41
CA PHE A 19 -26.43 -1.22 -20.93
C PHE A 19 -26.47 -0.21 -22.08
N SER A 20 -27.41 0.75 -22.05
CA SER A 20 -27.45 1.82 -23.05
C SER A 20 -26.81 3.09 -22.53
N ALA A 21 -25.65 3.47 -23.09
CA ALA A 21 -24.98 4.73 -22.75
C ALA A 21 -25.83 5.97 -23.08
N SER A 22 -26.81 5.83 -23.99
CA SER A 22 -27.75 6.91 -24.35
C SER A 22 -28.69 7.34 -23.22
N GLU A 23 -28.82 6.50 -22.19
CA GLU A 23 -29.66 6.77 -21.01
C GLU A 23 -28.89 7.56 -19.93
N PHE A 24 -27.57 7.72 -20.07
CA PHE A 24 -26.78 8.41 -19.08
C PHE A 24 -27.05 9.91 -19.12
N LYS A 25 -27.29 10.49 -17.94
CA LYS A 25 -27.42 11.93 -17.78
C LYS A 25 -26.06 12.56 -18.11
N PRO A 26 -26.00 13.57 -19.01
CA PRO A 26 -24.76 14.30 -19.28
C PRO A 26 -24.21 14.93 -18.00
N TYR A 27 -22.88 14.92 -17.87
CA TYR A 27 -22.19 15.62 -16.79
C TYR A 27 -22.37 17.15 -16.95
N ASP A 28 -22.74 17.81 -15.86
CA ASP A 28 -22.90 19.27 -15.78
C ASP A 28 -22.06 19.80 -14.62
N GLU A 29 -20.88 20.35 -14.96
CA GLU A 29 -19.92 20.91 -14.01
C GLU A 29 -20.48 22.07 -13.18
N THR A 30 -21.58 22.71 -13.63
CA THR A 30 -22.20 23.83 -12.91
C THR A 30 -23.04 23.39 -11.71
N GLN A 31 -23.33 22.09 -11.61
CA GLN A 31 -24.13 21.47 -10.54
C GLN A 31 -23.27 20.85 -9.44
N GLU A 32 -21.95 20.95 -9.55
CA GLU A 32 -21.03 20.48 -8.51
C GLU A 32 -21.20 21.27 -7.21
N VAL A 33 -20.84 20.63 -6.09
CA VAL A 33 -20.92 21.26 -4.77
C VAL A 33 -20.00 22.48 -4.75
N ILE A 34 -20.58 23.66 -4.51
CA ILE A 34 -19.81 24.91 -4.46
C ILE A 34 -18.76 24.85 -3.35
N PHE A 35 -17.59 25.45 -3.61
CA PHE A 35 -16.61 25.64 -2.55
C PHE A 35 -17.19 26.52 -1.43
N PRO A 36 -17.09 26.12 -0.15
CA PRO A 36 -17.71 26.84 0.96
C PRO A 36 -17.31 28.33 1.00
N PRO A 37 -18.25 29.29 0.83
CA PRO A 37 -17.91 30.71 0.72
C PRO A 37 -17.14 31.26 1.92
N LYS A 38 -17.42 30.76 3.13
CA LYS A 38 -16.73 31.16 4.37
C LYS A 38 -15.22 30.87 4.30
N LEU A 39 -14.81 29.74 3.72
CA LEU A 39 -13.39 29.37 3.57
C LEU A 39 -12.71 30.15 2.44
N LYS A 40 -13.48 30.67 1.47
CA LYS A 40 -12.95 31.43 0.33
C LYS A 40 -12.66 32.89 0.68
N LEU A 41 -13.49 33.47 1.55
CA LEU A 41 -13.44 34.90 1.88
C LEU A 41 -12.41 35.25 2.95
N CYS A 42 -11.93 34.27 3.72
CA CYS A 42 -11.08 34.48 4.89
C CYS A 42 -10.07 33.34 5.04
N ASP A 43 -8.80 33.70 5.13
CA ASP A 43 -7.66 32.81 5.36
C ASP A 43 -7.10 32.95 6.79
N ASP A 44 -7.83 33.61 7.70
CA ASP A 44 -7.39 33.86 9.08
C ASP A 44 -7.04 32.55 9.78
N LEU A 45 -7.86 31.50 9.56
CA LEU A 45 -7.63 30.16 10.10
C LEU A 45 -6.33 29.52 9.59
N ASP A 46 -5.82 29.85 8.41
CA ASP A 46 -4.55 29.31 7.91
C ASP A 46 -3.34 30.02 8.52
N LYS A 47 -3.53 31.27 8.96
CA LYS A 47 -2.49 32.10 9.61
C LYS A 47 -2.35 31.84 11.11
N GLU A 48 -3.28 31.09 11.70
CA GLU A 48 -3.24 30.76 13.12
C GLU A 48 -2.22 29.66 13.46
N TYR A 49 -1.38 29.96 14.45
CA TYR A 49 -0.60 28.96 15.16
C TYR A 49 -1.52 28.13 16.04
N LEU A 50 -1.64 26.82 15.77
CA LEU A 50 -2.54 25.94 16.53
C LEU A 50 -1.79 24.98 17.46
N VAL A 51 -2.39 24.73 18.61
CA VAL A 51 -2.00 23.65 19.53
C VAL A 51 -3.24 22.83 19.87
N ILE A 52 -3.28 21.59 19.40
CA ILE A 52 -4.37 20.65 19.69
C ILE A 52 -3.83 19.61 20.67
N LYS A 53 -4.45 19.50 21.85
CA LYS A 53 -4.03 18.56 22.89
C LYS A 53 -5.07 17.44 23.00
N GLY A 54 -4.66 16.23 22.63
CA GLY A 54 -5.41 15.00 22.91
C GLY A 54 -4.99 14.39 24.25
N LYS A 55 -5.47 13.17 24.53
CA LYS A 55 -5.12 12.41 25.75
C LYS A 55 -3.62 12.07 25.81
N GLU A 56 -3.05 11.58 24.70
CA GLU A 56 -1.66 11.08 24.64
C GLU A 56 -0.74 11.90 23.71
N VAL A 57 -1.32 12.70 22.80
CA VAL A 57 -0.58 13.39 21.74
C VAL A 57 -0.91 14.87 21.73
N THR A 58 0.12 15.72 21.60
CA THR A 58 -0.04 17.15 21.30
C THR A 58 0.38 17.43 19.86
N TRP A 59 -0.50 18.06 19.11
CA TRP A 59 -0.27 18.48 17.74
C TRP A 59 -0.04 20.00 17.67
N TYR A 60 1.10 20.39 17.11
CA TYR A 60 1.43 21.79 16.84
C TYR A 60 1.31 22.08 15.35
N ARG A 61 0.75 23.24 14.97
CA ARG A 61 0.74 23.72 13.58
C ARG A 61 1.33 25.13 13.52
N PRO A 62 2.66 25.27 13.46
CA PRO A 62 3.32 26.56 13.24
C PRO A 62 3.03 27.14 11.85
N THR A 63 3.14 28.46 11.73
CA THR A 63 2.97 29.19 10.46
C THR A 63 4.24 29.85 9.98
N LYS A 64 5.27 29.94 10.85
CA LYS A 64 6.57 30.51 10.49
C LYS A 64 7.69 29.49 10.71
N LEU A 65 8.72 29.54 9.85
CA LEU A 65 9.89 28.67 9.96
C LEU A 65 10.57 28.77 11.34
N LYS A 66 10.69 29.99 11.88
CA LYS A 66 11.27 30.22 13.22
C LYS A 66 10.52 29.48 14.33
N GLU A 67 9.20 29.38 14.24
CA GLU A 67 8.38 28.67 15.23
C GLU A 67 8.61 27.16 15.15
N LEU A 68 8.72 26.61 13.94
CA LEU A 68 9.06 25.21 13.73
C LEU A 68 10.46 24.88 14.28
N VAL A 69 11.45 25.73 14.02
CA VAL A 69 12.81 25.58 14.57
C VAL A 69 12.80 25.59 16.09
N LEU A 70 12.07 26.52 16.71
CA LEU A 70 11.92 26.57 18.18
C LEU A 70 11.23 25.33 18.73
N LEU A 71 10.20 24.82 18.05
CA LEU A 71 9.53 23.57 18.43
C LEU A 71 10.46 22.36 18.32
N LYS A 72 11.27 22.27 17.27
CA LYS A 72 12.24 21.18 17.08
C LYS A 72 13.40 21.25 18.07
N GLN A 73 13.83 22.45 18.48
CA GLN A 73 14.76 22.59 19.60
C GLN A 73 14.15 22.10 20.92
N LYS A 74 12.90 22.47 21.19
CA LYS A 74 12.20 22.12 22.43
C LYS A 74 11.84 20.63 22.48
N TYR A 75 11.49 20.05 21.33
CA TYR A 75 11.09 18.66 21.18
C TYR A 75 11.88 18.00 20.04
N PRO A 76 13.16 17.63 20.27
CA PRO A 76 14.01 17.06 19.22
C PRO A 76 13.51 15.71 18.70
N SER A 77 12.73 14.96 19.49
CA SER A 77 12.09 13.72 19.06
C SER A 77 10.76 13.91 18.31
N ALA A 78 10.21 15.14 18.27
CA ALA A 78 8.94 15.40 17.60
C ALA A 78 9.02 15.09 16.11
N LYS A 79 7.97 14.43 15.60
CA LYS A 79 7.83 14.10 14.19
C LYS A 79 7.16 15.25 13.45
N ILE A 80 7.74 15.63 12.32
CA ILE A 80 7.14 16.59 11.39
C ILE A 80 6.16 15.84 10.49
N ILE A 81 4.91 16.28 10.45
CA ILE A 81 3.82 15.64 9.72
C ILE A 81 3.36 16.52 8.57
N ILE A 82 3.26 15.91 7.39
CA ILE A 82 2.67 16.53 6.20
C ILE A 82 1.50 15.66 5.76
N GLY A 83 1.72 14.64 4.93
CA GLY A 83 0.68 13.71 4.48
C GLY A 83 0.38 12.53 5.40
N ASN A 84 1.15 12.36 6.49
CA ASN A 84 1.02 11.25 7.45
C ASN A 84 1.16 9.82 6.85
N THR A 85 1.61 9.68 5.59
CA THR A 85 1.64 8.40 4.85
C THR A 85 2.70 7.41 5.33
N GLU A 86 3.62 7.83 6.21
CA GLU A 86 4.59 6.96 6.88
C GLU A 86 4.29 6.87 8.38
N VAL A 87 4.24 8.02 9.07
CA VAL A 87 4.01 8.05 10.53
C VAL A 87 2.67 7.40 10.89
N GLY A 88 1.63 7.54 10.06
CA GLY A 88 0.36 6.85 10.27
C GLY A 88 0.50 5.32 10.23
N VAL A 89 1.37 4.79 9.34
CA VAL A 89 1.69 3.36 9.27
C VAL A 89 2.48 2.93 10.51
N GLU A 90 3.46 3.73 10.95
CA GLU A 90 4.23 3.46 12.17
C GLU A 90 3.32 3.42 13.41
N VAL A 91 2.36 4.33 13.51
CA VAL A 91 1.39 4.37 14.62
C VAL A 91 0.43 3.19 14.55
N LYS A 92 -0.16 2.91 13.38
CA LYS A 92 -1.20 1.87 13.25
C LYS A 92 -0.65 0.45 13.34
N PHE A 93 0.45 0.16 12.63
CA PHE A 93 0.96 -1.20 12.44
C PHE A 93 2.25 -1.51 13.20
N LYS A 94 3.06 -0.49 13.53
CA LYS A 94 4.26 -0.68 14.38
C LYS A 94 4.05 -0.21 15.82
N HIS A 95 2.84 0.27 16.13
CA HIS A 95 2.43 0.72 17.47
C HIS A 95 3.37 1.78 18.08
N CYS A 96 4.01 2.58 17.23
CA CYS A 96 4.88 3.66 17.68
C CYS A 96 4.04 4.77 18.31
N ILE A 97 4.53 5.33 19.41
CA ILE A 97 3.87 6.44 20.13
C ILE A 97 4.72 7.70 19.96
N TYR A 98 4.12 8.74 19.39
CA TYR A 98 4.75 10.04 19.19
C TYR A 98 3.99 11.11 19.99
N PRO A 99 4.44 11.47 21.20
CA PRO A 99 3.72 12.40 22.08
C PRO A 99 3.59 13.82 21.51
N VAL A 100 4.50 14.20 20.61
CA VAL A 100 4.52 15.51 19.97
C VAL A 100 4.61 15.36 18.46
N LEU A 101 3.62 15.91 17.77
CA LEU A 101 3.55 15.98 16.31
C LEU A 101 3.54 17.45 15.89
N ILE A 102 4.22 17.77 14.79
CA ILE A 102 4.31 19.14 14.27
C ILE A 102 3.93 19.16 12.79
N GLN A 103 2.87 19.86 12.43
CA GLN A 103 2.44 20.03 11.04
C GLN A 103 3.07 21.26 10.41
N SER A 104 3.82 21.07 9.31
CA SER A 104 4.58 22.15 8.66
C SER A 104 3.92 22.74 7.42
N THR A 105 2.68 22.34 7.10
CA THR A 105 2.03 22.68 5.82
C THR A 105 1.70 24.16 5.63
N GLN A 106 1.64 24.95 6.71
CA GLN A 106 1.36 26.39 6.65
C GLN A 106 2.63 27.26 6.57
N ILE A 107 3.81 26.65 6.50
CA ILE A 107 5.08 27.37 6.44
C ILE A 107 5.47 27.58 4.97
N LYS A 108 5.43 28.84 4.54
CA LYS A 108 5.67 29.26 3.16
C LYS A 108 7.00 28.73 2.61
N GLU A 109 8.09 28.86 3.35
CA GLU A 109 9.44 28.46 2.90
C GLU A 109 9.55 26.95 2.62
N LEU A 110 8.72 26.13 3.26
CA LEU A 110 8.70 24.67 3.07
C LEU A 110 7.75 24.27 1.93
N ARG A 111 6.99 25.21 1.37
CA ARG A 111 5.92 24.96 0.40
C ARG A 111 6.17 25.52 -0.99
N GLU A 112 7.14 26.42 -1.12
CA GLU A 112 7.46 27.07 -2.39
C GLU A 112 8.26 26.19 -3.35
N ILE A 113 8.01 26.38 -4.64
CA ILE A 113 8.83 25.87 -5.74
C ILE A 113 9.33 27.08 -6.53
N THR A 114 10.64 27.26 -6.64
CA THR A 114 11.27 28.41 -7.31
C THR A 114 12.50 27.98 -8.09
N VAL A 115 12.86 28.72 -9.14
CA VAL A 115 14.12 28.50 -9.85
C VAL A 115 15.22 29.30 -9.15
N THR A 116 16.33 28.63 -8.79
CA THR A 116 17.50 29.28 -8.19
C THR A 116 18.76 28.89 -8.96
N GLY A 117 19.35 29.87 -9.65
CA GLY A 117 20.51 29.65 -10.50
C GLY A 117 20.22 28.59 -11.58
N ASN A 118 20.93 27.46 -11.53
CA ASN A 118 20.74 26.32 -12.43
C ASN A 118 20.09 25.11 -11.70
N SER A 119 19.17 25.38 -10.78
CA SER A 119 18.41 24.36 -10.06
C SER A 119 16.97 24.77 -9.80
N LEU A 120 16.10 23.77 -9.63
CA LEU A 120 14.77 23.91 -9.10
C LEU A 120 14.83 23.75 -7.58
N LYS A 121 14.57 24.83 -6.85
CA LYS A 121 14.43 24.82 -5.41
C LYS A 121 13.01 24.40 -5.03
N VAL A 122 12.90 23.28 -4.31
CA VAL A 122 11.62 22.66 -3.93
C VAL A 122 11.53 22.61 -2.41
N GLY A 123 10.49 23.22 -1.83
CA GLY A 123 10.22 23.15 -0.40
C GLY A 123 9.97 21.71 0.08
N SER A 124 10.40 21.38 1.29
CA SER A 124 10.33 20.01 1.82
C SER A 124 8.91 19.49 2.05
N SER A 125 7.93 20.40 2.22
CA SER A 125 6.51 20.08 2.38
C SER A 125 5.74 20.03 1.06
N VAL A 126 6.40 20.24 -0.08
CA VAL A 126 5.82 20.07 -1.42
C VAL A 126 5.41 18.61 -1.62
N THR A 127 4.16 18.39 -2.03
CA THR A 127 3.64 17.06 -2.30
C THR A 127 4.26 16.47 -3.55
N LEU A 128 4.23 15.16 -3.68
CA LEU A 128 4.77 14.49 -4.88
C LEU A 128 3.98 14.88 -6.14
N MET A 129 2.68 15.15 -6.02
CA MET A 129 1.87 15.64 -7.15
C MET A 129 2.27 17.05 -7.58
N GLU A 130 2.40 17.99 -6.65
CA GLU A 130 2.82 19.37 -6.97
C GLU A 130 4.24 19.41 -7.55
N LEU A 131 5.13 18.52 -7.08
CA LEU A 131 6.46 18.34 -7.66
C LEU A 131 6.37 17.81 -9.10
N GLU A 132 5.51 16.82 -9.36
CA GLU A 132 5.27 16.27 -10.69
C GLU A 132 4.78 17.36 -11.65
N GLU A 133 3.79 18.16 -11.25
CA GLU A 133 3.23 19.27 -12.03
C GLU A 133 4.29 20.32 -12.36
N ALA A 134 5.04 20.79 -11.35
CA ALA A 134 6.10 21.77 -11.57
C ALA A 134 7.21 21.25 -12.51
N MET A 135 7.55 19.96 -12.41
CA MET A 135 8.50 19.31 -13.32
C MET A 135 7.95 19.24 -14.75
N ARG A 136 6.66 18.92 -14.94
CA ARG A 136 5.99 18.91 -16.25
C ARG A 136 6.00 20.29 -16.90
N ASP A 137 5.69 21.34 -16.13
CA ASP A 137 5.73 22.72 -16.60
C ASP A 137 7.13 23.07 -17.11
N HIS A 138 8.17 22.75 -16.35
CA HIS A 138 9.55 22.97 -16.78
C HIS A 138 9.95 22.16 -18.00
N ILE A 139 9.49 20.92 -18.14
CA ILE A 139 9.73 20.09 -19.35
C ILE A 139 9.09 20.73 -20.58
N SER A 140 7.92 21.35 -20.43
CA SER A 140 7.19 21.96 -21.55
C SER A 140 7.87 23.22 -22.11
N ILE A 141 8.64 23.94 -21.28
CA ILE A 141 9.25 25.24 -21.64
C ILE A 141 10.77 25.19 -21.83
N GLN A 142 11.47 24.23 -21.23
CA GLN A 142 12.93 24.11 -21.33
C GLN A 142 13.33 23.13 -22.43
N PRO A 143 14.54 23.28 -23.03
CA PRO A 143 15.09 22.26 -23.91
C PRO A 143 15.20 20.90 -23.19
N GLU A 144 14.94 19.81 -23.91
CA GLU A 144 14.99 18.42 -23.39
C GLU A 144 16.24 18.15 -22.55
N TYR A 145 17.43 18.55 -23.04
CA TYR A 145 18.70 18.28 -22.36
C TYR A 145 18.84 18.95 -21.00
N LYS A 146 17.99 19.93 -20.64
CA LYS A 146 17.98 20.58 -19.31
C LYS A 146 17.10 19.87 -18.30
N THR A 147 16.16 19.04 -18.75
CA THR A 147 15.08 18.49 -17.91
C THR A 147 15.10 16.96 -17.84
N ARG A 148 16.21 16.31 -18.22
CA ARG A 148 16.36 14.84 -18.20
C ARG A 148 16.11 14.24 -16.81
N ILE A 149 16.58 14.89 -15.74
CA ILE A 149 16.29 14.48 -14.35
C ILE A 149 14.78 14.56 -14.07
N PHE A 150 14.11 15.64 -14.49
CA PHE A 150 12.70 15.86 -14.21
C PHE A 150 11.83 14.84 -14.94
N PHE A 151 12.18 14.53 -16.20
CA PHE A 151 11.48 13.54 -17.00
C PHE A 151 11.52 12.15 -16.36
N GLU A 152 12.71 11.72 -15.91
CA GLU A 152 12.86 10.42 -15.25
C GLU A 152 12.25 10.40 -13.84
N ALA A 153 12.29 11.52 -13.10
CA ALA A 153 11.59 11.65 -11.82
C ALA A 153 10.06 11.46 -11.99
N ILE A 154 9.45 12.09 -13.00
CA ILE A 154 8.02 11.91 -13.31
C ILE A 154 7.71 10.45 -13.66
N LYS A 155 8.58 9.78 -14.43
CA LYS A 155 8.40 8.35 -14.75
C LYS A 155 8.45 7.48 -13.51
N MET A 156 9.30 7.78 -12.54
CA MET A 156 9.32 7.08 -11.25
C MET A 156 8.06 7.37 -10.43
N LEU A 157 7.60 8.63 -10.39
CA LEU A 157 6.38 9.04 -9.70
C LEU A 157 5.11 8.43 -10.31
N HIS A 158 5.10 8.16 -11.62
CA HIS A 158 3.98 7.49 -12.29
C HIS A 158 3.65 6.13 -11.65
N TRP A 159 4.69 5.37 -11.29
CA TRP A 159 4.59 4.05 -10.63
C TRP A 159 4.64 4.14 -9.09
N PHE A 160 4.64 5.35 -8.53
CA PHE A 160 4.72 5.57 -7.09
C PHE A 160 3.32 5.68 -6.49
N ALA A 161 2.86 4.62 -5.83
CA ALA A 161 1.58 4.58 -5.12
C ALA A 161 0.36 5.05 -5.98
N GLY A 162 -0.79 5.26 -5.33
CA GLY A 162 -1.95 5.93 -5.92
C GLY A 162 -1.87 7.47 -5.90
N LYS A 163 -2.75 8.13 -6.65
CA LYS A 163 -2.89 9.60 -6.63
C LYS A 163 -3.19 10.13 -5.23
N GLN A 164 -3.99 9.40 -4.46
CA GLN A 164 -4.37 9.71 -3.08
C GLN A 164 -3.14 9.89 -2.19
N ILE A 165 -2.16 8.99 -2.31
CA ILE A 165 -0.89 9.09 -1.59
C ILE A 165 -0.05 10.24 -2.12
N ARG A 166 0.11 10.37 -3.46
CA ARG A 166 0.94 11.44 -4.05
C ARG A 166 0.42 12.86 -3.79
N ASN A 167 -0.88 13.03 -3.59
CA ASN A 167 -1.52 14.31 -3.27
C ASN A 167 -1.21 14.81 -1.86
N VAL A 168 -0.73 13.95 -0.95
CA VAL A 168 -0.46 14.33 0.45
C VAL A 168 0.96 14.00 0.88
N ALA A 169 1.57 12.94 0.34
CA ALA A 169 2.95 12.58 0.61
C ALA A 169 3.88 13.68 0.08
N ALA A 170 4.83 14.11 0.92
CA ALA A 170 5.74 15.19 0.59
C ALA A 170 7.17 14.70 0.34
N ILE A 171 7.89 15.41 -0.52
CA ILE A 171 9.24 15.04 -0.94
C ILE A 171 10.23 15.01 0.25
N GLY A 172 10.10 15.94 1.19
CA GLY A 172 10.91 15.95 2.40
C GLY A 172 10.64 14.74 3.28
N GLY A 173 9.37 14.37 3.45
CA GLY A 173 8.99 13.14 4.16
C GLY A 173 9.58 11.90 3.51
N ASN A 174 9.50 11.78 2.18
CA ASN A 174 10.07 10.64 1.43
C ASN A 174 11.57 10.44 1.68
N ILE A 175 12.36 11.53 1.76
CA ILE A 175 13.80 11.46 2.04
C ILE A 175 14.05 11.17 3.51
N MET A 176 13.40 11.91 4.42
CA MET A 176 13.65 11.82 5.86
C MET A 176 13.24 10.47 6.45
N THR A 177 12.28 9.76 5.84
CA THR A 177 11.94 8.38 6.21
C THR A 177 13.13 7.42 6.08
N GLY A 178 14.05 7.67 5.13
CA GLY A 178 15.22 6.82 4.92
C GLY A 178 14.89 5.37 4.59
N SER A 179 13.81 5.14 3.85
CA SER A 179 13.41 3.80 3.41
C SER A 179 14.39 3.28 2.35
N PRO A 180 14.99 2.08 2.51
CA PRO A 180 15.91 1.51 1.52
C PRO A 180 15.31 1.34 0.12
N ILE A 181 13.99 1.20 0.06
CA ILE A 181 13.17 0.97 -1.14
C ILE A 181 12.51 2.25 -1.68
N SER A 182 12.95 3.43 -1.24
CA SER A 182 12.40 4.69 -1.77
C SER A 182 12.70 4.83 -3.27
N ASP A 183 11.71 5.19 -4.07
CA ASP A 183 11.86 5.39 -5.52
C ASP A 183 12.51 6.73 -5.88
N MET A 184 12.29 7.77 -5.06
CA MET A 184 12.81 9.11 -5.34
C MET A 184 14.21 9.34 -4.78
N VAL A 185 14.61 8.63 -3.72
CA VAL A 185 15.95 8.80 -3.12
C VAL A 185 17.08 8.45 -4.12
N PRO A 186 17.06 7.32 -4.84
CA PRO A 186 18.07 7.02 -5.87
C PRO A 186 18.15 8.09 -6.94
N VAL A 187 17.00 8.58 -7.41
CA VAL A 187 16.92 9.67 -8.42
C VAL A 187 17.59 10.92 -7.90
N LEU A 188 17.21 11.39 -6.71
CA LEU A 188 17.74 12.62 -6.13
C LEU A 188 19.22 12.52 -5.77
N MET A 189 19.67 11.35 -5.32
CA MET A 189 21.07 11.08 -4.99
C MET A 189 21.94 11.04 -6.26
N ALA A 190 21.52 10.31 -7.30
CA ALA A 190 22.22 10.28 -8.59
C ALA A 190 22.24 11.67 -9.24
N ALA A 191 21.21 12.49 -9.01
CA ALA A 191 21.13 13.87 -9.48
C ALA A 191 22.06 14.83 -8.71
N LYS A 192 22.74 14.39 -7.64
CA LYS A 192 23.53 15.27 -6.75
C LYS A 192 22.69 16.41 -6.18
N THR A 193 21.46 16.10 -5.77
CA THR A 193 20.54 17.07 -5.16
C THR A 193 21.14 17.62 -3.88
N LYS A 194 21.07 18.94 -3.68
CA LYS A 194 21.49 19.58 -2.43
C LYS A 194 20.29 19.75 -1.51
N LEU A 195 20.49 19.51 -0.23
CA LEU A 195 19.49 19.62 0.82
C LEU A 195 19.83 20.82 1.70
N ASN A 196 18.89 21.76 1.81
CA ASN A 196 19.02 22.93 2.67
C ASN A 196 18.32 22.63 3.99
N VAL A 197 19.10 22.60 5.07
CA VAL A 197 18.62 22.30 6.41
C VAL A 197 18.86 23.48 7.34
N CYS A 198 18.02 23.63 8.36
CA CYS A 198 18.19 24.68 9.36
C CYS A 198 17.94 24.20 10.78
N SER A 199 18.62 24.84 11.73
CA SER A 199 18.34 24.79 13.17
C SER A 199 18.43 26.21 13.75
N LEU A 200 18.46 26.35 15.08
CA LEU A 200 18.75 27.63 15.73
C LEU A 200 20.16 28.17 15.41
N ASP A 201 21.11 27.29 15.05
CA ASP A 201 22.48 27.66 14.72
C ASP A 201 22.62 28.27 13.31
N GLY A 202 21.55 28.20 12.51
CA GLY A 202 21.48 28.76 11.16
C GLY A 202 21.20 27.73 10.09
N PHE A 203 21.55 28.07 8.85
CA PHE A 203 21.37 27.21 7.67
C PHE A 203 22.66 26.50 7.30
N ARG A 204 22.55 25.25 6.88
CA ARG A 204 23.64 24.56 6.18
C ARG A 204 23.10 23.77 5.00
N GLN A 205 23.97 23.53 4.03
CA GLN A 205 23.66 22.76 2.83
C GLN A 205 24.40 21.42 2.90
N ILE A 206 23.69 20.34 2.56
CA ILE A 206 24.21 18.98 2.55
C ILE A 206 24.01 18.41 1.15
N LEU A 207 25.01 17.73 0.61
CA LEU A 207 24.84 16.98 -0.64
C LEU A 207 24.15 15.64 -0.34
N LEU A 208 23.10 15.30 -1.07
CA LEU A 208 22.51 13.97 -0.99
C LEU A 208 23.40 12.97 -1.74
N ASP A 209 24.29 12.30 -1.02
CA ASP A 209 25.17 11.26 -1.53
C ASP A 209 25.17 10.02 -0.60
N HIS A 210 26.07 9.07 -0.86
CA HIS A 210 26.21 7.84 -0.09
C HIS A 210 26.49 8.05 1.41
N THR A 211 26.98 9.21 1.83
CA THR A 211 27.27 9.52 3.23
C THR A 211 26.04 10.04 3.99
N PHE A 212 24.97 10.41 3.28
CA PHE A 212 23.78 11.00 3.89
C PHE A 212 23.02 10.01 4.78
N PHE A 213 22.87 8.75 4.33
CA PHE A 213 22.25 7.69 5.11
C PHE A 213 23.32 6.92 5.88
N THR A 214 23.20 6.88 7.20
CA THR A 214 24.20 6.28 8.09
C THR A 214 23.82 4.86 8.54
N GLY A 215 22.72 4.34 7.99
CA GLY A 215 22.20 3.00 8.22
C GLY A 215 20.70 2.94 8.01
N TYR A 216 20.09 1.79 8.31
CA TYR A 216 18.66 1.56 8.14
C TYR A 216 17.81 2.68 8.78
N ARG A 217 17.08 3.44 7.95
CA ARG A 217 16.22 4.58 8.37
C ARG A 217 16.93 5.62 9.24
N ARG A 218 18.25 5.79 9.07
CA ARG A 218 19.07 6.77 9.79
C ARG A 218 19.82 7.65 8.80
N ASN A 219 19.96 8.93 9.15
CA ASN A 219 20.63 9.93 8.32
C ASN A 219 21.43 10.92 9.17
N VAL A 220 22.18 11.80 8.51
CA VAL A 220 23.07 12.80 9.13
C VAL A 220 22.36 14.04 9.69
N ILE A 221 21.03 14.14 9.56
CA ILE A 221 20.26 15.29 10.08
C ILE A 221 20.16 15.18 11.59
N LYS A 222 20.52 16.26 12.30
CA LYS A 222 20.44 16.28 13.76
C LYS A 222 18.98 16.32 14.23
N PRO A 223 18.64 15.82 15.42
CA PRO A 223 17.26 15.78 15.92
C PRO A 223 16.53 17.14 15.92
N GLU A 224 17.25 18.24 16.13
CA GLU A 224 16.74 19.62 16.15
C GLU A 224 16.70 20.30 14.76
N GLU A 225 17.32 19.68 13.75
CA GLU A 225 17.37 20.22 12.39
C GLU A 225 16.10 19.90 11.60
N ILE A 226 15.79 20.79 10.65
CA ILE A 226 14.66 20.68 9.73
C ILE A 226 15.17 20.72 8.31
N LEU A 227 14.69 19.79 7.47
CA LEU A 227 14.83 19.92 6.02
C LEU A 227 13.88 21.00 5.52
N VAL A 228 14.41 22.08 4.96
CA VAL A 228 13.63 23.23 4.47
C VAL A 228 13.31 23.07 3.00
N SER A 229 14.33 22.76 2.19
CA SER A 229 14.18 22.65 0.73
C SER A 229 15.26 21.78 0.12
N LEU A 230 15.03 21.40 -1.13
CA LEU A 230 15.95 20.69 -2.01
C LEU A 230 16.32 21.59 -3.18
N GLU A 231 17.51 21.46 -3.73
CA GLU A 231 17.92 22.07 -5.00
C GLU A 231 18.22 20.95 -6.00
N ILE A 232 17.25 20.68 -6.88
CA ILE A 232 17.36 19.67 -7.93
C ILE A 232 17.96 20.34 -9.17
N PRO A 233 19.15 19.93 -9.65
CA PRO A 233 19.83 20.64 -10.73
C PRO A 233 19.17 20.41 -12.10
N PHE A 234 19.22 21.42 -12.97
CA PHE A 234 18.99 21.22 -14.40
C PHE A 234 20.19 20.50 -15.03
N THR A 235 19.92 19.63 -16.01
CA THR A 235 20.96 18.86 -16.69
C THR A 235 21.72 19.66 -17.76
N LYS A 236 22.93 19.22 -18.10
CA LYS A 236 23.76 19.78 -19.17
C LYS A 236 23.57 19.01 -20.48
N LYS A 237 23.98 19.58 -21.63
CA LYS A 237 23.90 18.91 -22.94
C LYS A 237 24.58 17.54 -22.98
N SER A 238 25.78 17.43 -22.39
CA SER A 238 26.54 16.18 -22.33
C SER A 238 26.16 15.29 -21.14
N GLN A 239 25.04 15.56 -20.45
CA GLN A 239 24.59 14.82 -19.28
C GLN A 239 23.33 14.02 -19.61
N TYR A 240 23.34 12.72 -19.32
CA TYR A 240 22.22 11.81 -19.52
C TYR A 240 21.79 11.23 -18.18
N PHE A 241 20.48 11.06 -18.01
CA PHE A 241 19.89 10.59 -16.76
C PHE A 241 18.82 9.55 -17.07
N ILE A 242 18.84 8.41 -16.37
CA ILE A 242 17.88 7.31 -16.52
C ILE A 242 17.49 6.78 -15.14
N ALA A 243 16.21 6.48 -14.92
CA ALA A 243 15.75 5.80 -13.73
C ALA A 243 14.80 4.63 -14.05
N TYR A 244 14.88 3.56 -13.27
CA TYR A 244 14.01 2.39 -13.40
C TYR A 244 13.57 1.84 -12.04
N LYS A 245 12.42 1.18 -12.05
CA LYS A 245 11.82 0.46 -10.93
C LYS A 245 11.40 -0.94 -11.38
N GLN A 246 11.64 -1.94 -10.55
CA GLN A 246 11.06 -3.27 -10.65
C GLN A 246 10.33 -3.61 -9.34
N ALA A 247 9.10 -4.09 -9.44
CA ALA A 247 8.24 -4.50 -8.33
C ALA A 247 7.50 -5.81 -8.68
N LYS A 248 6.64 -6.35 -7.78
CA LYS A 248 5.85 -7.57 -8.08
C LYS A 248 4.68 -7.25 -9.01
N ARG A 249 4.04 -6.09 -8.81
CA ARG A 249 3.05 -5.49 -9.72
C ARG A 249 3.53 -4.12 -10.20
N ARG A 250 2.97 -3.61 -11.31
CA ARG A 250 3.42 -2.35 -11.92
C ARG A 250 3.03 -1.12 -11.08
N ASP A 251 1.77 -1.06 -10.67
CA ASP A 251 1.21 0.06 -9.91
C ASP A 251 1.14 -0.25 -8.41
N ASP A 252 1.26 0.81 -7.61
CA ASP A 252 1.00 0.79 -6.17
C ASP A 252 1.78 -0.31 -5.40
N ASP A 253 3.03 -0.54 -5.76
CA ASP A 253 3.86 -1.57 -5.12
C ASP A 253 5.23 -1.05 -4.71
N ILE A 254 5.78 -1.74 -3.73
CA ILE A 254 7.11 -1.51 -3.21
C ILE A 254 8.15 -2.03 -4.22
N ALA A 255 9.21 -1.25 -4.44
CA ALA A 255 10.31 -1.68 -5.29
C ALA A 255 11.03 -2.90 -4.71
N ILE A 256 11.28 -3.89 -5.55
CA ILE A 256 12.24 -4.99 -5.30
C ILE A 256 13.66 -4.46 -5.51
N VAL A 257 13.86 -3.77 -6.64
CA VAL A 257 15.06 -2.99 -6.97
C VAL A 257 14.63 -1.78 -7.78
N ASN A 258 15.14 -0.62 -7.43
CA ASN A 258 15.09 0.57 -8.26
C ASN A 258 16.50 1.14 -8.45
N MET A 259 16.68 1.97 -9.47
CA MET A 259 17.99 2.44 -9.90
C MET A 259 17.89 3.80 -10.58
N ALA A 260 18.89 4.65 -10.37
CA ALA A 260 19.10 5.86 -11.15
C ALA A 260 20.57 5.95 -11.61
N LEU A 261 20.75 6.30 -12.87
CA LEU A 261 22.04 6.46 -13.52
C LEU A 261 22.15 7.88 -14.08
N ASN A 262 23.16 8.62 -13.65
CA ASN A 262 23.54 9.92 -14.15
C ASN A 262 24.94 9.83 -14.76
N VAL A 263 25.07 10.11 -16.06
CA VAL A 263 26.35 10.06 -16.77
C VAL A 263 26.61 11.41 -17.42
N ILE A 264 27.79 11.96 -17.19
CA ILE A 264 28.27 13.18 -17.83
C ILE A 264 29.43 12.79 -18.73
N PHE A 265 29.34 13.12 -20.01
CA PHE A 265 30.40 12.92 -20.99
C PHE A 265 31.25 14.19 -21.15
N LYS A 266 32.50 14.01 -21.60
CA LYS A 266 33.28 15.13 -22.13
C LYS A 266 32.54 15.74 -23.31
N ALA A 267 32.70 17.05 -23.51
CA ALA A 267 32.00 17.77 -24.57
C ALA A 267 32.30 17.16 -25.95
N ASN A 268 31.25 16.87 -26.73
CA ASN A 268 31.34 16.26 -28.05
C ASN A 268 32.17 14.96 -28.06
N SER A 269 31.98 14.08 -27.07
CA SER A 269 32.69 12.81 -26.94
C SER A 269 31.77 11.74 -26.33
N ASN A 270 32.13 10.46 -26.50
CA ASN A 270 31.57 9.32 -25.76
C ASN A 270 32.43 8.92 -24.55
N GLU A 271 33.46 9.70 -24.22
CA GLU A 271 34.28 9.50 -23.03
C GLU A 271 33.55 10.02 -21.79
N ILE A 272 33.33 9.13 -20.82
CA ILE A 272 32.68 9.45 -19.55
C ILE A 272 33.60 10.36 -18.72
N LEU A 273 33.08 11.50 -18.30
CA LEU A 273 33.72 12.42 -17.36
C LEU A 273 33.32 12.08 -15.91
N GLU A 274 32.02 11.89 -15.66
CA GLU A 274 31.47 11.50 -14.36
C GLU A 274 30.35 10.49 -14.55
N ILE A 275 30.22 9.56 -13.59
CA ILE A 275 29.14 8.59 -13.54
C ILE A 275 28.66 8.43 -12.10
N HIS A 276 27.35 8.48 -11.88
CA HIS A 276 26.70 8.20 -10.61
C HIS A 276 25.63 7.15 -10.84
N LEU A 277 25.84 5.97 -10.27
CA LEU A 277 24.91 4.85 -10.31
C LEU A 277 24.44 4.59 -8.89
N VAL A 278 23.14 4.73 -8.65
CA VAL A 278 22.53 4.55 -7.34
C VAL A 278 21.42 3.51 -7.44
N TYR A 279 21.39 2.57 -6.50
CA TYR A 279 20.31 1.60 -6.34
C TYR A 279 19.61 1.83 -5.00
N GLY A 280 18.29 1.64 -4.93
CA GLY A 280 17.55 1.56 -3.67
C GLY A 280 17.46 0.12 -3.19
N VAL A 281 18.59 -0.37 -2.68
CA VAL A 281 18.74 -1.67 -2.01
C VAL A 281 19.78 -1.52 -0.90
N ASP A 282 19.79 -2.48 0.05
CA ASP A 282 20.81 -2.56 1.08
C ASP A 282 22.23 -2.72 0.47
N GLU A 283 23.27 -2.46 1.27
CA GLU A 283 24.67 -2.51 0.80
C GLU A 283 25.03 -3.87 0.16
N PHE A 284 25.74 -3.82 -0.97
CA PHE A 284 26.22 -5.02 -1.67
C PHE A 284 27.57 -5.51 -1.11
N PRO A 285 27.86 -6.83 -1.15
CA PRO A 285 27.00 -7.91 -1.66
C PRO A 285 25.83 -8.21 -0.71
N LEU A 286 24.64 -8.48 -1.27
CA LEU A 286 23.48 -8.87 -0.47
C LEU A 286 23.73 -10.24 0.19
N PRO A 287 23.66 -10.36 1.53
CA PRO A 287 23.78 -11.64 2.22
C PRO A 287 22.53 -12.51 1.97
N ASP A 288 22.62 -13.83 2.20
CA ASP A 288 21.51 -14.76 1.89
C ASP A 288 20.28 -14.56 2.79
N ASP A 289 20.49 -14.03 3.99
CA ASP A 289 19.47 -13.76 5.02
C ASP A 289 18.92 -12.32 4.97
N VAL A 290 19.25 -11.56 3.92
CA VAL A 290 18.77 -10.18 3.79
C VAL A 290 17.23 -10.11 3.83
N PRO A 291 16.64 -9.16 4.58
CA PRO A 291 15.20 -8.96 4.59
C PRO A 291 14.61 -8.82 3.18
N GLY A 292 13.45 -9.42 2.95
CA GLY A 292 12.75 -9.44 1.66
C GLY A 292 13.16 -10.56 0.69
N GLY A 293 14.23 -11.30 0.98
CA GLY A 293 14.63 -12.49 0.20
C GLY A 293 14.94 -12.19 -1.28
N MET A 294 14.65 -13.13 -2.19
CA MET A 294 14.86 -12.95 -3.65
C MET A 294 16.29 -12.53 -4.04
N VAL A 295 17.31 -12.95 -3.29
CA VAL A 295 18.69 -12.44 -3.40
C VAL A 295 19.24 -12.56 -4.81
N ASN A 296 19.15 -13.74 -5.41
CA ASN A 296 19.63 -13.98 -6.79
C ASN A 296 18.89 -13.12 -7.82
N TYR A 297 17.58 -12.94 -7.64
CA TYR A 297 16.78 -12.10 -8.53
C TYR A 297 17.16 -10.63 -8.40
N ARG A 298 17.31 -10.12 -7.16
CA ARG A 298 17.76 -8.74 -6.89
C ARG A 298 19.15 -8.47 -7.49
N ARG A 299 20.10 -9.38 -7.30
CA ARG A 299 21.45 -9.29 -7.89
C ARG A 299 21.38 -9.22 -9.42
N SER A 300 20.62 -10.11 -10.05
CA SER A 300 20.42 -10.10 -11.50
C SER A 300 19.81 -8.79 -12.01
N LEU A 301 18.78 -8.28 -11.32
CA LEU A 301 18.12 -7.02 -11.66
C LEU A 301 19.08 -5.83 -11.67
N THR A 302 20.05 -5.75 -10.75
CA THR A 302 21.00 -4.62 -10.77
C THR A 302 21.75 -4.51 -12.10
N LEU A 303 22.25 -5.65 -12.59
CA LEU A 303 22.93 -5.74 -13.88
C LEU A 303 21.98 -5.53 -15.05
N SER A 304 20.77 -6.10 -15.01
CA SER A 304 19.77 -5.94 -16.07
C SER A 304 19.31 -4.47 -16.22
N LEU A 305 19.09 -3.78 -15.11
CA LEU A 305 18.68 -2.37 -15.11
C LEU A 305 19.82 -1.45 -15.60
N PHE A 306 21.06 -1.73 -15.21
CA PHE A 306 22.22 -1.03 -15.75
C PHE A 306 22.37 -1.26 -17.26
N PHE A 307 22.28 -2.51 -17.72
CA PHE A 307 22.35 -2.85 -19.14
C PHE A 307 21.26 -2.14 -19.94
N LYS A 308 20.02 -2.12 -19.43
CA LYS A 308 18.92 -1.39 -20.04
C LYS A 308 19.22 0.12 -20.15
N ALA A 309 19.76 0.72 -19.09
CA ALA A 309 20.13 2.14 -19.09
C ALA A 309 21.28 2.43 -20.07
N PHE A 310 22.27 1.54 -20.16
CA PHE A 310 23.35 1.63 -21.12
C PHE A 310 22.84 1.66 -22.57
N ILE A 311 21.93 0.74 -22.94
CA ILE A 311 21.34 0.70 -24.28
C ILE A 311 20.54 1.99 -24.56
N HIS A 312 19.80 2.50 -23.57
CA HIS A 312 19.06 3.74 -23.71
C HIS A 312 19.98 4.95 -23.98
N ILE A 313 21.02 5.12 -23.16
CA ILE A 313 21.99 6.21 -23.32
C ILE A 313 22.74 6.08 -24.64
N LEU A 314 23.13 4.86 -25.05
CA LEU A 314 23.79 4.63 -26.33
C LEU A 314 22.93 5.09 -27.51
N LYS A 315 21.62 4.78 -27.52
CA LYS A 315 20.69 5.26 -28.54
C LYS A 315 20.62 6.79 -28.55
N GLN A 316 20.51 7.42 -27.38
CA GLN A 316 20.44 8.88 -27.31
C GLN A 316 21.75 9.54 -27.77
N LEU A 317 22.91 8.97 -27.43
CA LEU A 317 24.22 9.43 -27.91
C LEU A 317 24.34 9.31 -29.44
N GLN A 318 23.80 8.27 -30.07
CA GLN A 318 23.80 8.14 -31.53
C GLN A 318 22.98 9.24 -32.22
N ILE A 319 21.90 9.69 -31.57
CA ILE A 319 21.06 10.79 -32.04
C ILE A 319 21.78 12.14 -31.83
N ASP A 320 22.29 12.37 -30.62
CA ASP A 320 22.90 13.64 -30.22
C ASP A 320 24.30 13.85 -30.86
N LEU A 321 25.05 12.77 -31.10
CA LEU A 321 26.43 12.75 -31.60
C LEU A 321 26.60 11.71 -32.74
N PRO A 322 26.02 11.93 -33.92
CA PRO A 322 26.01 10.96 -35.02
C PRO A 322 27.41 10.61 -35.58
N HIS A 323 28.43 11.40 -35.24
CA HIS A 323 29.80 11.22 -35.67
C HIS A 323 30.63 10.27 -34.80
N ILE A 324 30.16 9.93 -33.59
CA ILE A 324 30.98 9.22 -32.57
C ILE A 324 30.64 7.72 -32.44
N ASN A 325 29.49 7.27 -32.95
CA ASN A 325 29.11 5.85 -32.91
C ASN A 325 28.27 5.47 -34.15
N GLN A 326 28.94 5.07 -35.23
CA GLN A 326 28.27 4.69 -36.48
C GLN A 326 27.80 3.23 -36.51
N THR A 327 28.21 2.40 -35.56
CA THR A 327 27.75 1.01 -35.51
C THR A 327 26.32 0.96 -34.99
N PRO A 328 25.34 0.53 -35.81
CA PRO A 328 23.96 0.44 -35.37
C PRO A 328 23.82 -0.63 -34.28
N LEU A 329 22.87 -0.41 -33.37
CA LEU A 329 22.54 -1.38 -32.34
C LEU A 329 22.03 -2.68 -33.01
N PRO A 330 22.45 -3.88 -32.56
CA PRO A 330 21.86 -5.12 -33.05
C PRO A 330 20.33 -5.12 -32.86
N LYS A 331 19.56 -5.50 -33.88
CA LYS A 331 18.09 -5.49 -33.88
C LYS A 331 17.46 -6.17 -32.64
N LYS A 332 18.08 -7.26 -32.16
CA LYS A 332 17.64 -8.00 -30.96
C LYS A 332 17.71 -7.20 -29.65
N LEU A 333 18.46 -6.09 -29.63
CA LEU A 333 18.61 -5.21 -28.47
C LEU A 333 17.77 -3.94 -28.58
N GLU A 334 17.12 -3.69 -29.72
CA GLU A 334 16.34 -2.48 -29.93
C GLU A 334 15.23 -2.35 -28.89
N SER A 335 14.50 -3.42 -28.57
CA SER A 335 13.42 -3.35 -27.58
C SER A 335 13.89 -3.25 -26.13
N ALA A 336 15.20 -3.43 -25.86
CA ALA A 336 15.71 -3.48 -24.49
C ALA A 336 15.50 -2.16 -23.75
N SER A 337 15.61 -1.01 -24.43
CA SER A 337 15.45 0.32 -23.84
C SER A 337 14.01 0.84 -23.84
N ASP A 338 13.06 0.07 -24.38
CA ASP A 338 11.66 0.49 -24.49
C ASP A 338 11.02 0.59 -23.10
N THR A 339 10.11 1.56 -22.97
CA THR A 339 9.28 1.74 -21.77
C THR A 339 7.98 0.96 -21.91
N PHE A 340 7.36 0.64 -20.77
CA PHE A 340 6.04 0.04 -20.78
C PHE A 340 4.99 1.15 -20.76
N ASP A 341 4.06 1.12 -21.72
CA ASP A 341 2.90 2.00 -21.77
C ASP A 341 1.62 1.16 -21.74
N TYR A 342 0.66 1.57 -20.91
CA TYR A 342 -0.65 0.95 -20.90
C TYR A 342 -1.34 1.14 -22.25
N LYS A 343 -1.72 0.03 -22.88
CA LYS A 343 -2.67 0.07 -23.98
C LYS A 343 -4.07 0.24 -23.39
N PRO A 344 -4.90 1.17 -23.92
CA PRO A 344 -6.29 1.28 -23.48
C PRO A 344 -6.99 -0.08 -23.57
N PRO A 345 -7.68 -0.53 -22.51
CA PRO A 345 -8.40 -1.80 -22.55
C PRO A 345 -9.48 -1.73 -23.63
N LYS A 346 -9.63 -2.81 -24.39
CA LYS A 346 -10.69 -2.99 -25.38
C LYS A 346 -11.39 -4.30 -25.07
N SER A 347 -12.71 -4.25 -24.94
CA SER A 347 -13.52 -5.41 -24.57
C SER A 347 -14.74 -5.54 -25.47
N SER A 348 -15.13 -6.79 -25.74
CA SER A 348 -16.38 -7.15 -26.40
C SER A 348 -17.05 -8.25 -25.58
N GLN A 349 -18.34 -8.11 -25.31
CA GLN A 349 -19.14 -9.11 -24.60
C GLN A 349 -20.20 -9.67 -25.53
N TYR A 350 -20.36 -10.99 -25.53
CA TYR A 350 -21.34 -11.69 -26.36
C TYR A 350 -22.19 -12.59 -25.46
N PHE A 351 -23.50 -12.46 -25.58
CA PHE A 351 -24.48 -13.26 -24.86
C PHE A 351 -25.69 -13.53 -25.75
N GLN A 352 -26.49 -14.53 -25.38
CA GLN A 352 -27.72 -14.85 -26.09
C GLN A 352 -28.80 -13.82 -25.74
N VAL A 353 -29.38 -13.17 -26.74
CA VAL A 353 -30.54 -12.29 -26.56
C VAL A 353 -31.81 -13.10 -26.30
N VAL A 354 -32.71 -12.53 -25.51
CA VAL A 354 -34.02 -13.11 -25.22
C VAL A 354 -34.89 -13.25 -26.48
N PRO A 355 -35.82 -14.24 -26.55
CA PRO A 355 -36.78 -14.35 -27.63
C PRO A 355 -37.60 -13.07 -27.84
N LYS A 356 -37.95 -12.77 -29.10
CA LYS A 356 -38.67 -11.54 -29.45
C LYS A 356 -40.08 -11.48 -28.87
N ASP A 357 -40.67 -12.63 -28.57
CA ASP A 357 -42.00 -12.80 -28.00
C ASP A 357 -41.98 -12.85 -26.47
N GLN A 358 -40.80 -12.83 -25.83
CA GLN A 358 -40.69 -12.78 -24.37
C GLN A 358 -41.21 -11.43 -23.86
N SER A 359 -42.10 -11.48 -22.87
CA SER A 359 -42.70 -10.29 -22.27
C SER A 359 -41.64 -9.32 -21.71
N ASP A 360 -41.89 -8.01 -21.80
CA ASP A 360 -41.01 -7.00 -21.18
C ASP A 360 -40.99 -7.07 -19.64
N LYS A 361 -42.02 -7.68 -19.04
CA LYS A 361 -42.07 -7.91 -17.59
C LYS A 361 -41.31 -9.18 -17.15
N ASP A 362 -40.99 -10.04 -18.10
CA ASP A 362 -40.17 -11.22 -17.86
C ASP A 362 -38.69 -10.84 -18.03
N LEU A 363 -38.00 -10.81 -16.89
CA LEU A 363 -36.61 -10.36 -16.77
C LEU A 363 -35.59 -11.49 -16.96
N ILE A 364 -36.04 -12.75 -17.04
CA ILE A 364 -35.14 -13.91 -17.12
C ILE A 364 -34.33 -13.84 -18.43
N GLY A 365 -33.00 -13.93 -18.32
CA GLY A 365 -32.09 -13.84 -19.46
C GLY A 365 -31.78 -12.42 -19.94
N ARG A 366 -32.36 -11.38 -19.31
CA ARG A 366 -32.06 -9.97 -19.61
C ARG A 366 -30.89 -9.45 -18.75
N PRO A 367 -30.06 -8.53 -19.26
CA PRO A 367 -28.93 -7.95 -18.51
C PRO A 367 -29.41 -6.89 -17.52
N ILE A 368 -30.13 -7.31 -16.48
CA ILE A 368 -30.66 -6.39 -15.48
C ILE A 368 -29.53 -5.97 -14.53
N VAL A 369 -29.47 -4.66 -14.26
CA VAL A 369 -28.54 -4.08 -13.28
C VAL A 369 -28.74 -4.74 -11.91
N HIS A 370 -27.64 -4.93 -11.17
CA HIS A 370 -27.70 -5.43 -9.80
C HIS A 370 -28.67 -4.60 -8.95
N ALA A 371 -29.58 -5.24 -8.21
CA ALA A 371 -30.67 -4.57 -7.50
C ALA A 371 -30.18 -3.49 -6.50
N SER A 372 -29.00 -3.70 -5.89
CA SER A 372 -28.36 -2.74 -4.99
C SER A 372 -27.29 -1.87 -5.67
N GLY A 373 -27.10 -1.98 -6.98
CA GLY A 373 -26.01 -1.31 -7.71
C GLY A 373 -26.02 0.21 -7.52
N PHE A 374 -27.19 0.83 -7.58
CA PHE A 374 -27.31 2.27 -7.32
C PHE A 374 -26.97 2.66 -5.88
N LYS A 375 -27.39 1.85 -4.90
CA LYS A 375 -27.08 2.09 -3.47
C LYS A 375 -25.59 1.93 -3.18
N GLN A 376 -24.91 1.00 -3.86
CA GLN A 376 -23.48 0.78 -3.71
C GLN A 376 -22.66 1.98 -4.19
N VAL A 377 -23.04 2.59 -5.33
CA VAL A 377 -22.30 3.74 -5.88
C VAL A 377 -22.59 5.06 -5.15
N THR A 378 -23.70 5.15 -4.41
CA THR A 378 -24.04 6.32 -3.57
C THR A 378 -23.56 6.19 -2.12
N GLY A 379 -23.12 5.00 -1.69
CA GLY A 379 -22.77 4.72 -0.29
C GLY A 379 -23.99 4.51 0.61
N GLU A 380 -25.18 4.24 0.04
CA GLU A 380 -26.43 4.00 0.77
C GLU A 380 -26.67 2.50 1.06
N ALA A 381 -25.86 1.61 0.48
CA ALA A 381 -25.87 0.20 0.81
C ALA A 381 -25.23 0.01 2.20
N VAL A 382 -26.00 -0.52 3.16
CA VAL A 382 -25.54 -0.74 4.53
C VAL A 382 -24.83 -2.09 4.62
N TYR A 383 -23.54 -2.06 4.97
CA TYR A 383 -22.72 -3.22 5.33
C TYR A 383 -22.72 -3.43 6.86
N CYS A 384 -22.05 -4.48 7.36
CA CYS A 384 -22.18 -4.84 8.78
C CYS A 384 -21.69 -3.74 9.73
N ASP A 385 -20.57 -3.09 9.40
CA ASP A 385 -19.98 -2.01 10.21
C ASP A 385 -20.63 -0.64 9.96
N ASP A 386 -21.53 -0.54 8.97
CA ASP A 386 -22.32 0.67 8.70
C ASP A 386 -23.60 0.74 9.57
N ILE A 387 -23.93 -0.36 10.27
CA ILE A 387 -25.08 -0.40 11.17
C ILE A 387 -24.87 0.63 12.28
N PRO A 388 -25.82 1.54 12.53
CA PRO A 388 -25.67 2.58 13.55
C PRO A 388 -25.42 1.99 14.95
N HIS A 389 -24.52 2.61 15.70
CA HIS A 389 -24.16 2.16 17.03
C HIS A 389 -25.37 2.08 17.97
N ILE A 390 -25.40 0.99 18.73
CA ILE A 390 -26.41 0.74 19.75
C ILE A 390 -25.93 1.32 21.09
N ASN A 391 -26.85 1.82 21.91
CA ASN A 391 -26.48 2.35 23.22
C ASN A 391 -25.88 1.23 24.10
N GLY A 392 -24.68 1.46 24.62
CA GLY A 392 -23.93 0.48 25.40
C GLY A 392 -23.19 -0.56 24.57
N GLU A 393 -23.11 -0.40 23.25
CA GLU A 393 -22.28 -1.23 22.38
C GLU A 393 -20.81 -1.19 22.83
N LEU A 394 -20.15 -2.35 22.77
CA LEU A 394 -18.75 -2.54 23.13
C LEU A 394 -18.00 -3.14 21.95
N TYR A 395 -16.68 -2.99 21.96
CA TYR A 395 -15.79 -3.52 20.93
C TYR A 395 -14.99 -4.70 21.45
N LEU A 396 -14.86 -5.71 20.60
CA LEU A 396 -14.06 -6.90 20.85
C LEU A 396 -12.76 -6.87 20.04
N ALA A 397 -11.64 -7.20 20.68
CA ALA A 397 -10.36 -7.43 20.02
C ALA A 397 -9.79 -8.79 20.43
N LEU A 398 -9.44 -9.61 19.44
CA LEU A 398 -8.85 -10.93 19.67
C LEU A 398 -7.41 -10.83 20.18
N VAL A 399 -7.08 -11.68 21.13
CA VAL A 399 -5.71 -11.96 21.56
C VAL A 399 -5.24 -13.19 20.79
N MET A 400 -4.28 -13.01 19.89
CA MET A 400 -3.86 -14.04 18.94
C MET A 400 -2.50 -14.63 19.30
N ALA A 401 -2.32 -15.91 18.99
CA ALA A 401 -1.08 -16.63 19.23
C ALA A 401 0.08 -16.09 18.40
N THR A 402 1.26 -15.99 19.02
CA THR A 402 2.49 -15.48 18.37
C THR A 402 3.49 -16.57 18.02
N LYS A 403 3.19 -17.83 18.37
CA LYS A 403 4.03 -19.02 18.12
C LYS A 403 3.31 -19.96 17.15
N ALA A 404 4.09 -20.71 16.35
CA ALA A 404 3.55 -21.67 15.40
C ALA A 404 3.10 -22.97 16.08
N HIS A 405 3.88 -23.48 17.05
CA HIS A 405 3.55 -24.68 17.81
C HIS A 405 4.10 -24.54 19.22
N ALA A 406 3.21 -24.41 20.22
CA ALA A 406 3.61 -24.16 21.59
C ALA A 406 2.53 -24.57 22.59
N LYS A 407 2.94 -24.94 23.80
CA LYS A 407 2.06 -25.05 24.96
C LYS A 407 1.91 -23.68 25.63
N ILE A 408 0.69 -23.34 26.02
CA ILE A 408 0.40 -22.16 26.84
C ILE A 408 0.70 -22.51 28.30
N ILE A 409 1.61 -21.77 28.91
CA ILE A 409 2.00 -21.95 30.31
C ILE A 409 1.15 -21.06 31.21
N ASP A 410 1.01 -19.79 30.85
CA ASP A 410 0.23 -18.82 31.59
C ASP A 410 -0.33 -17.71 30.67
N ILE A 411 -1.44 -17.11 31.11
CA ILE A 411 -2.09 -15.96 30.47
C ILE A 411 -2.32 -14.88 31.53
N ASP A 412 -1.57 -13.79 31.45
CA ASP A 412 -1.71 -12.63 32.32
C ASP A 412 -2.36 -11.46 31.58
N ALA A 413 -3.64 -11.23 31.88
CA ALA A 413 -4.42 -10.09 31.37
C ALA A 413 -4.45 -8.89 32.34
N SER A 414 -3.73 -8.91 33.47
CA SER A 414 -3.82 -7.89 34.52
C SER A 414 -3.51 -6.47 34.01
N LYS A 415 -2.48 -6.33 33.17
CA LYS A 415 -2.12 -5.04 32.55
C LYS A 415 -3.18 -4.57 31.55
N ALA A 416 -3.79 -5.49 30.82
CA ALA A 416 -4.87 -5.17 29.89
C ALA A 416 -6.11 -4.68 30.64
N LEU A 417 -6.51 -5.39 31.69
CA LEU A 417 -7.66 -5.04 32.54
C LEU A 417 -7.48 -3.73 33.31
N ALA A 418 -6.25 -3.29 33.54
CA ALA A 418 -5.96 -2.01 34.19
C ALA A 418 -6.07 -0.79 33.25
N ILE A 419 -6.26 -0.99 31.94
CA ILE A 419 -6.41 0.11 30.97
C ILE A 419 -7.82 0.69 31.08
N ASP A 420 -7.91 2.01 31.24
CA ASP A 420 -9.17 2.75 31.28
C ASP A 420 -10.04 2.45 30.04
N GLY A 421 -11.30 2.10 30.25
CA GLY A 421 -12.24 1.70 29.21
C GLY A 421 -12.27 0.21 28.86
N VAL A 422 -11.38 -0.62 29.42
CA VAL A 422 -11.48 -2.09 29.32
C VAL A 422 -12.56 -2.61 30.27
N VAL A 423 -13.43 -3.46 29.75
CA VAL A 423 -14.57 -4.03 30.48
C VAL A 423 -14.26 -5.44 30.97
N ALA A 424 -13.73 -6.30 30.09
CA ALA A 424 -13.47 -7.70 30.41
C ALA A 424 -12.40 -8.33 29.51
N PHE A 425 -11.84 -9.44 29.98
CA PHE A 425 -11.07 -10.39 29.19
C PHE A 425 -11.75 -11.75 29.27
N PHE A 426 -11.96 -12.38 28.11
CA PHE A 426 -12.52 -13.73 27.99
C PHE A 426 -11.48 -14.67 27.40
N SER A 427 -11.47 -15.90 27.89
CA SER A 427 -10.59 -16.99 27.50
C SER A 427 -11.39 -18.29 27.38
N ALA A 428 -10.72 -19.39 27.07
CA ALA A 428 -11.34 -20.71 27.08
C ALA A 428 -12.06 -21.03 28.41
N LYS A 429 -11.59 -20.48 29.55
CA LYS A 429 -12.18 -20.73 30.87
C LYS A 429 -13.60 -20.18 31.02
N ASP A 430 -13.96 -19.20 30.19
CA ASP A 430 -15.26 -18.54 30.22
C ASP A 430 -16.29 -19.24 29.31
N ILE A 431 -15.87 -20.31 28.61
CA ILE A 431 -16.70 -21.15 27.75
C ILE A 431 -16.80 -22.56 28.37
N LEU A 432 -18.01 -23.11 28.41
CA LEU A 432 -18.25 -24.50 28.83
C LEU A 432 -17.49 -25.46 27.91
N GLU A 433 -16.84 -26.48 28.47
CA GLU A 433 -15.92 -27.37 27.71
C GLU A 433 -16.55 -27.97 26.45
N HIS A 434 -17.81 -28.41 26.52
CA HIS A 434 -18.52 -28.98 25.37
C HIS A 434 -18.85 -27.97 24.27
N ASN A 435 -18.78 -26.66 24.57
CA ASN A 435 -19.05 -25.55 23.64
C ASN A 435 -17.78 -24.89 23.09
N ARG A 436 -16.60 -25.37 23.51
CA ARG A 436 -15.32 -24.82 23.02
C ARG A 436 -14.99 -25.27 21.61
N TRP A 437 -15.47 -26.46 21.24
CA TRP A 437 -15.06 -27.16 20.02
C TRP A 437 -15.91 -26.72 18.82
N ILE A 438 -15.25 -26.19 17.81
CA ILE A 438 -15.82 -25.70 16.56
C ILE A 438 -15.12 -26.36 15.38
N GLY A 439 -15.70 -26.19 14.20
CA GLY A 439 -15.09 -26.56 12.93
C GLY A 439 -16.13 -27.13 11.97
N PRO A 440 -16.07 -26.77 10.68
CA PRO A 440 -17.16 -27.02 9.74
C PRO A 440 -17.32 -28.50 9.34
N VAL A 441 -16.27 -29.31 9.51
CA VAL A 441 -16.25 -30.74 9.13
C VAL A 441 -15.90 -31.60 10.32
N TYR A 442 -14.81 -31.26 11.01
CA TYR A 442 -14.39 -31.86 12.27
C TYR A 442 -14.47 -30.76 13.34
N HIS A 443 -15.00 -31.08 14.52
CA HIS A 443 -15.05 -30.14 15.64
C HIS A 443 -13.75 -30.26 16.44
N ASP A 444 -12.61 -30.01 15.80
CA ASP A 444 -11.26 -30.18 16.35
C ASP A 444 -10.51 -28.85 16.55
N GLU A 445 -11.20 -27.73 16.37
CA GLU A 445 -10.69 -26.38 16.66
C GLU A 445 -11.35 -25.81 17.91
N GLU A 446 -10.62 -25.05 18.72
CA GLU A 446 -11.18 -24.34 19.87
C GLU A 446 -11.52 -22.89 19.51
N VAL A 447 -12.65 -22.36 20.02
CA VAL A 447 -12.98 -20.92 19.92
C VAL A 447 -11.85 -20.06 20.49
N PHE A 448 -11.39 -20.42 21.68
CA PHE A 448 -10.20 -19.88 22.31
C PHE A 448 -9.32 -21.04 22.73
N VAL A 449 -8.07 -21.07 22.26
CA VAL A 449 -7.12 -22.15 22.55
C VAL A 449 -6.82 -22.19 24.05
N SER A 450 -7.12 -23.33 24.68
CA SER A 450 -6.94 -23.51 26.12
C SER A 450 -5.53 -23.99 26.53
N GLU A 451 -4.91 -24.89 25.74
CA GLU A 451 -3.68 -25.57 26.15
C GLU A 451 -2.54 -25.46 25.13
N LYS A 452 -2.81 -25.75 23.85
CA LYS A 452 -1.77 -25.93 22.83
C LYS A 452 -2.09 -25.17 21.56
N VAL A 453 -1.24 -24.20 21.25
CA VAL A 453 -1.23 -23.49 19.97
C VAL A 453 -0.62 -24.39 18.91
N THR A 454 -1.30 -24.53 17.77
CA THR A 454 -0.89 -25.30 16.60
C THR A 454 -0.70 -24.45 15.34
N SER A 455 -0.99 -23.14 15.41
CA SER A 455 -0.64 -22.19 14.36
C SER A 455 -0.52 -20.76 14.89
N GLN A 456 0.35 -19.96 14.28
CA GLN A 456 0.39 -18.52 14.53
C GLN A 456 -0.94 -17.88 14.11
N GLY A 457 -1.51 -17.02 14.95
CA GLY A 457 -2.78 -16.34 14.68
C GLY A 457 -4.01 -17.04 15.26
N GLN A 458 -3.89 -18.20 15.90
CA GLN A 458 -5.03 -18.79 16.62
C GLN A 458 -5.50 -17.88 17.76
N SER A 459 -6.82 -17.81 17.96
CA SER A 459 -7.43 -17.02 19.03
C SER A 459 -7.19 -17.69 20.38
N ILE A 460 -6.60 -16.97 21.34
CA ILE A 460 -6.37 -17.43 22.72
C ILE A 460 -7.38 -16.82 23.69
N GLY A 461 -7.91 -15.65 23.34
CA GLY A 461 -8.93 -14.95 24.11
C GLY A 461 -9.41 -13.69 23.42
N ALA A 462 -10.21 -12.89 24.12
CA ALA A 462 -10.75 -11.65 23.62
C ALA A 462 -10.80 -10.58 24.71
N ILE A 463 -10.41 -9.36 24.36
CA ILE A 463 -10.63 -8.17 25.17
C ILE A 463 -11.91 -7.48 24.71
N VAL A 464 -12.73 -7.06 25.67
CA VAL A 464 -13.90 -6.21 25.44
C VAL A 464 -13.65 -4.83 26.05
N ALA A 465 -13.86 -3.77 25.28
CA ALA A 465 -13.67 -2.39 25.72
C ALA A 465 -14.72 -1.44 25.12
N VAL A 466 -14.80 -0.22 25.65
CA VAL A 466 -15.78 0.81 25.23
C VAL A 466 -15.54 1.39 23.84
N ASP A 467 -14.37 1.16 23.25
CA ASP A 467 -14.03 1.61 21.90
C ASP A 467 -12.99 0.69 21.25
N GLN A 468 -12.95 0.71 19.92
CA GLN A 468 -12.08 -0.15 19.10
C GLN A 468 -10.59 0.05 19.41
N ILE A 469 -10.14 1.30 19.65
CA ILE A 469 -8.72 1.63 19.86
C ILE A 469 -8.26 1.06 21.20
N THR A 470 -9.07 1.24 22.25
CA THR A 470 -8.84 0.72 23.59
C THR A 470 -8.82 -0.80 23.58
N ALA A 471 -9.79 -1.47 22.93
CA ALA A 471 -9.82 -2.92 22.79
C ALA A 471 -8.53 -3.46 22.14
N GLN A 472 -8.14 -2.89 21.00
CA GLN A 472 -6.92 -3.28 20.29
C GLN A 472 -5.64 -3.03 21.11
N LYS A 473 -5.56 -1.90 21.84
CA LYS A 473 -4.43 -1.56 22.71
C LYS A 473 -4.31 -2.56 23.87
N ALA A 474 -5.42 -2.90 24.50
CA ALA A 474 -5.47 -3.82 25.62
C ALA A 474 -5.23 -5.28 25.20
N ALA A 475 -5.71 -5.71 24.03
CA ALA A 475 -5.42 -7.05 23.51
C ALA A 475 -3.90 -7.29 23.36
N ARG A 476 -3.14 -6.27 22.93
CA ARG A 476 -1.68 -6.33 22.86
C ARG A 476 -0.97 -6.27 24.21
N ALA A 477 -1.67 -5.86 25.27
CA ALA A 477 -1.12 -5.79 26.62
C ALA A 477 -1.28 -7.10 27.40
N VAL A 478 -2.03 -8.07 26.88
CA VAL A 478 -2.12 -9.42 27.44
C VAL A 478 -0.79 -10.14 27.21
N ILE A 479 -0.23 -10.67 28.29
CA ILE A 479 1.05 -11.39 28.28
C ILE A 479 0.73 -12.89 28.26
N ILE A 480 1.32 -13.61 27.31
CA ILE A 480 1.16 -15.06 27.19
C ILE A 480 2.54 -15.68 27.28
N GLU A 481 2.70 -16.60 28.23
CA GLU A 481 3.91 -17.42 28.37
C GLU A 481 3.75 -18.72 27.60
N TYR A 482 4.75 -19.03 26.77
CA TYR A 482 4.76 -20.20 25.90
C TYR A 482 5.95 -21.11 26.20
N GLU A 483 5.73 -22.41 26.10
CA GLU A 483 6.78 -23.42 25.91
C GLU A 483 6.70 -23.90 24.45
N GLU A 484 7.68 -23.55 23.62
CA GLU A 484 7.71 -23.96 22.20
C GLU A 484 7.86 -25.48 22.07
N LEU A 485 7.10 -26.07 21.15
CA LEU A 485 7.04 -27.52 20.96
C LEU A 485 7.65 -27.91 19.61
N GLU A 486 8.46 -28.96 19.62
CA GLU A 486 8.98 -29.61 18.42
C GLU A 486 8.20 -30.90 18.11
N PRO A 487 8.05 -31.27 16.83
CA PRO A 487 8.53 -30.55 15.65
C PRO A 487 7.62 -29.36 15.26
N ILE A 488 8.19 -28.31 14.70
CA ILE A 488 7.43 -27.26 13.98
C ILE A 488 7.32 -27.66 12.51
N LEU A 489 6.11 -28.04 12.08
CA LEU A 489 5.82 -28.46 10.70
C LEU A 489 5.13 -27.32 9.95
N VAL A 490 5.76 -26.78 8.90
CA VAL A 490 5.20 -25.65 8.13
C VAL A 490 5.02 -26.03 6.65
N SER A 491 5.99 -26.71 6.07
CA SER A 491 5.96 -27.08 4.65
C SER A 491 5.20 -28.39 4.40
N ILE A 492 4.76 -28.61 3.15
CA ILE A 492 4.17 -29.90 2.74
C ILE A 492 5.21 -31.01 2.88
N GLU A 493 6.48 -30.72 2.59
CA GLU A 493 7.59 -31.66 2.75
C GLU A 493 7.77 -32.06 4.22
N ASP A 494 7.72 -31.11 5.16
CA ASP A 494 7.80 -31.39 6.60
C ASP A 494 6.68 -32.35 7.03
N ALA A 495 5.45 -32.08 6.56
CA ALA A 495 4.28 -32.91 6.86
C ALA A 495 4.41 -34.33 6.29
N ILE A 496 4.95 -34.47 5.07
CA ILE A 496 5.20 -35.78 4.44
C ILE A 496 6.26 -36.56 5.21
N GLU A 497 7.38 -35.92 5.57
CA GLU A 497 8.47 -36.54 6.32
C GLU A 497 8.00 -37.00 7.71
N ALA A 498 7.24 -36.17 8.41
CA ALA A 498 6.67 -36.48 9.71
C ALA A 498 5.42 -37.40 9.66
N LYS A 499 4.91 -37.73 8.47
CA LYS A 499 3.65 -38.47 8.24
C LYS A 499 2.45 -37.81 8.94
N SER A 500 2.42 -36.48 8.98
CA SER A 500 1.37 -35.69 9.60
C SER A 500 0.28 -35.35 8.57
N PHE A 501 -0.79 -36.16 8.54
CA PHE A 501 -1.89 -36.01 7.60
C PHE A 501 -3.24 -35.83 8.30
N LEU A 502 -4.19 -35.16 7.65
CA LEU A 502 -5.56 -35.04 8.16
C LEU A 502 -6.26 -36.42 8.18
N PRO A 503 -7.24 -36.63 9.08
CA PRO A 503 -8.01 -37.88 9.11
C PRO A 503 -8.61 -38.22 7.74
N THR A 504 -8.67 -39.52 7.41
CA THR A 504 -9.21 -40.05 6.13
C THR A 504 -8.42 -39.69 4.86
N THR A 505 -7.15 -39.28 4.99
CA THR A 505 -6.25 -39.00 3.87
C THR A 505 -4.99 -39.90 3.89
N PRO A 506 -4.33 -40.15 2.74
CA PRO A 506 -4.66 -39.69 1.39
C PRO A 506 -5.88 -40.42 0.79
N LYS A 507 -6.61 -39.71 -0.07
CA LYS A 507 -7.71 -40.28 -0.87
C LYS A 507 -7.16 -40.58 -2.27
N SER A 508 -7.58 -41.70 -2.88
CA SER A 508 -7.14 -42.08 -4.23
C SER A 508 -8.31 -42.41 -5.14
N ILE A 509 -8.23 -41.99 -6.40
CA ILE A 509 -9.13 -42.41 -7.49
C ILE A 509 -8.29 -43.19 -8.50
N LYS A 510 -8.76 -44.37 -8.91
CA LYS A 510 -8.05 -45.24 -9.85
C LYS A 510 -9.00 -45.69 -10.96
N GLN A 511 -8.54 -45.66 -12.21
CA GLN A 511 -9.27 -46.13 -13.37
C GLN A 511 -8.30 -46.82 -14.35
N GLY A 512 -8.60 -48.06 -14.76
CA GLY A 512 -7.75 -48.82 -15.66
C GLY A 512 -6.46 -49.37 -15.03
N ASP A 513 -5.51 -49.78 -15.87
CA ASP A 513 -4.20 -50.32 -15.48
C ASP A 513 -3.08 -49.36 -15.93
N ALA A 514 -2.65 -48.50 -15.00
CA ALA A 514 -1.59 -47.54 -15.25
C ALA A 514 -0.22 -48.22 -15.54
N ASN A 515 0.06 -49.37 -14.92
CA ASN A 515 1.36 -50.05 -15.11
C ASN A 515 1.49 -50.57 -16.54
N ARG A 516 0.42 -51.17 -17.07
CA ARG A 516 0.36 -51.57 -18.47
C ARG A 516 0.53 -50.37 -19.40
N ALA A 517 -0.22 -49.29 -19.15
CA ALA A 517 -0.13 -48.07 -19.96
C ALA A 517 1.29 -47.49 -20.01
N PHE A 518 1.99 -47.43 -18.86
CA PHE A 518 3.39 -47.02 -18.81
C PHE A 518 4.31 -47.95 -19.61
N SER A 519 4.10 -49.27 -19.54
CA SER A 519 4.94 -50.24 -20.28
C SER A 519 4.79 -50.17 -21.80
N GLU A 520 3.63 -49.70 -22.28
CA GLU A 520 3.31 -49.57 -23.71
C GLU A 520 3.60 -48.15 -24.25
N SER A 521 4.03 -47.20 -23.40
CA SER A 521 4.27 -45.80 -23.78
C SER A 521 5.67 -45.58 -24.37
N ASP A 522 5.75 -44.80 -25.46
CA ASP A 522 7.02 -44.46 -26.12
C ASP A 522 7.92 -43.51 -25.28
N HIS A 523 7.29 -42.68 -24.45
CA HIS A 523 7.96 -41.66 -23.64
C HIS A 523 7.36 -41.59 -22.24
N ILE A 524 8.23 -41.35 -21.25
CA ILE A 524 7.86 -41.11 -19.85
C ILE A 524 8.49 -39.79 -19.43
N LEU A 525 7.67 -38.89 -18.87
CA LEU A 525 8.11 -37.62 -18.32
C LEU A 525 7.75 -37.57 -16.84
N GLU A 526 8.74 -37.24 -16.02
CA GLU A 526 8.59 -37.03 -14.58
C GLU A 526 8.89 -35.58 -14.24
N GLY A 527 8.14 -35.03 -13.28
CA GLY A 527 8.32 -33.68 -12.81
C GLY A 527 7.37 -33.34 -11.67
N GLU A 528 7.67 -32.24 -10.98
CA GLU A 528 6.90 -31.75 -9.85
C GLU A 528 6.51 -30.29 -10.07
N VAL A 529 5.37 -29.90 -9.51
CA VAL A 529 4.89 -28.53 -9.53
C VAL A 529 4.40 -28.13 -8.14
N LYS A 530 4.75 -26.92 -7.72
CA LYS A 530 4.25 -26.31 -6.48
C LYS A 530 3.33 -25.15 -6.83
N ILE A 531 2.18 -25.10 -6.17
CA ILE A 531 1.20 -24.02 -6.31
C ILE A 531 1.05 -23.38 -4.93
N GLY A 532 1.30 -22.07 -4.85
CA GLY A 532 1.19 -21.32 -3.60
C GLY A 532 -0.26 -21.13 -3.14
N GLY A 533 -0.43 -20.69 -1.90
CA GLY A 533 -1.74 -20.28 -1.37
C GLY A 533 -2.25 -18.97 -1.98
N GLN A 534 -3.50 -18.65 -1.68
CA GLN A 534 -4.18 -17.44 -2.13
C GLN A 534 -5.03 -16.88 -0.99
N GLU A 535 -4.90 -15.57 -0.73
CA GLU A 535 -5.78 -14.85 0.18
C GLU A 535 -7.05 -14.40 -0.56
N HIS A 536 -8.20 -14.45 0.11
CA HIS A 536 -9.49 -14.08 -0.52
C HIS A 536 -9.51 -12.60 -0.89
N PHE A 537 -9.02 -11.76 0.03
CA PHE A 537 -8.92 -10.31 -0.14
C PHE A 537 -10.28 -9.64 -0.46
N TYR A 538 -11.34 -10.10 0.21
CA TYR A 538 -12.61 -9.37 0.23
C TYR A 538 -12.39 -7.96 0.82
N LEU A 539 -13.10 -6.96 0.27
CA LEU A 539 -12.89 -5.56 0.67
C LEU A 539 -13.55 -5.23 2.02
N GLU A 540 -14.67 -5.89 2.34
CA GLU A 540 -15.24 -5.88 3.69
C GLU A 540 -14.58 -7.01 4.49
N THR A 541 -13.78 -6.67 5.49
CA THR A 541 -13.21 -7.68 6.40
C THR A 541 -14.30 -8.34 7.26
N HIS A 542 -14.03 -9.50 7.84
CA HIS A 542 -14.97 -10.13 8.78
C HIS A 542 -15.47 -9.13 9.83
N ALA A 543 -16.80 -9.00 9.92
CA ALA A 543 -17.50 -8.09 10.81
C ALA A 543 -18.74 -8.79 11.36
N THR A 544 -18.97 -8.63 12.67
CA THR A 544 -20.10 -9.19 13.40
C THR A 544 -20.54 -8.21 14.49
N LEU A 545 -21.85 -7.94 14.55
CA LEU A 545 -22.53 -7.24 15.62
C LEU A 545 -23.51 -8.21 16.29
N ALA A 546 -23.30 -8.48 17.57
CA ALA A 546 -24.17 -9.34 18.37
C ALA A 546 -24.94 -8.49 19.40
N VAL A 547 -26.27 -8.54 19.32
CA VAL A 547 -27.18 -7.67 20.08
C VAL A 547 -28.06 -8.53 20.97
N PRO A 548 -27.77 -8.63 22.29
CA PRO A 548 -28.66 -9.30 23.21
C PRO A 548 -29.98 -8.53 23.35
N LYS A 549 -31.09 -9.25 23.48
CA LYS A 549 -32.44 -8.68 23.70
C LYS A 549 -32.88 -8.86 25.15
N ASP A 550 -34.11 -8.45 25.47
CA ASP A 550 -34.65 -8.44 26.85
C ASP A 550 -34.87 -9.84 27.44
N THR A 551 -34.82 -10.88 26.62
CA THR A 551 -34.92 -12.31 26.97
C THR A 551 -33.59 -13.03 26.66
N ASP A 552 -33.53 -14.36 26.74
CA ASP A 552 -32.39 -15.19 26.32
C ASP A 552 -32.20 -15.22 24.78
N GLU A 553 -32.53 -14.12 24.09
CA GLU A 553 -32.47 -13.95 22.64
C GLU A 553 -31.24 -13.14 22.24
N LEU A 554 -30.53 -13.59 21.20
CA LEU A 554 -29.39 -12.92 20.61
C LEU A 554 -29.65 -12.68 19.13
N GLU A 555 -29.61 -11.43 18.70
CA GLU A 555 -29.66 -11.06 17.28
C GLU A 555 -28.25 -10.80 16.76
N VAL A 556 -27.84 -11.50 15.71
CA VAL A 556 -26.48 -11.41 15.17
C VAL A 556 -26.52 -10.94 13.72
N TYR A 557 -25.91 -9.80 13.47
CA TYR A 557 -25.61 -9.29 12.12
C TYR A 557 -24.16 -9.66 11.80
N CYS A 558 -23.91 -10.34 10.69
CA CYS A 558 -22.55 -10.73 10.33
C CYS A 558 -22.32 -10.82 8.81
N SER A 559 -21.10 -10.49 8.37
CA SER A 559 -20.65 -10.73 7.00
C SER A 559 -20.26 -12.20 6.84
N THR A 560 -21.24 -13.03 6.46
CA THR A 560 -21.09 -14.50 6.33
C THR A 560 -21.82 -15.05 5.10
N GLN A 561 -21.30 -16.17 4.59
CA GLN A 561 -21.97 -16.97 3.56
C GLN A 561 -22.81 -18.12 4.15
N HIS A 562 -22.69 -18.40 5.45
CA HIS A 562 -23.29 -19.56 6.13
C HIS A 562 -24.06 -19.15 7.40
N PRO A 563 -25.17 -18.40 7.30
CA PRO A 563 -25.90 -17.90 8.48
C PRO A 563 -26.45 -19.01 9.38
N SER A 564 -26.89 -20.15 8.82
CA SER A 564 -27.40 -21.29 9.60
C SER A 564 -26.31 -21.97 10.43
N GLU A 565 -25.08 -22.04 9.93
CA GLU A 565 -23.97 -22.61 10.69
C GLU A 565 -23.58 -21.69 11.85
N ILE A 566 -23.51 -20.38 11.59
CA ILE A 566 -23.29 -19.38 12.64
C ILE A 566 -24.36 -19.52 13.73
N GLN A 567 -25.64 -19.66 13.36
CA GLN A 567 -26.71 -19.87 14.33
C GLN A 567 -26.49 -21.13 15.18
N ASN A 568 -26.12 -22.26 14.56
CA ASN A 568 -25.85 -23.50 15.30
C ASN A 568 -24.69 -23.32 16.29
N LEU A 569 -23.62 -22.63 15.88
CA LEU A 569 -22.49 -22.34 16.75
C LEU A 569 -22.92 -21.52 17.97
N PHE A 570 -23.81 -20.53 17.81
CA PHE A 570 -24.33 -19.75 18.94
C PHE A 570 -25.31 -20.54 19.82
N LEU A 571 -26.17 -21.39 19.25
CA LEU A 571 -27.13 -22.21 20.01
C LEU A 571 -26.49 -23.34 20.83
N MET A 572 -25.22 -23.66 20.56
CA MET A 572 -24.47 -24.55 21.44
C MET A 572 -24.16 -23.88 22.79
N PHE A 573 -24.08 -22.55 22.86
CA PHE A 573 -23.89 -21.76 24.09
C PHE A 573 -25.22 -21.48 24.80
#